data_AF-M1K4Q6-F1
#
_entry.id   AF-M1K4Q6-F1
#
_cell.length_a   1.000
_cell.length_b   1.000
_cell.length_c   1.000
_cell.angle_alpha   90.00
_cell.angle_beta   90.00
_cell.angle_gamma   90.00
#
_symmetry.space_group_name_H-M   'P 1'
#
loop_
_entity.id
_entity.type
_entity.pdbx_description
1 polymer ?
#
loop_
_entity_poly.entity_id
_entity_poly.type
_entity_poly.pdbx_seq_one_letter_code
_entity_poly.pdbx_strand_id
1 'polypeptide(L)'
;MLRELQKQRIKAFLVAPNNPWKILVLDSRTQQVIGPLMKVSELRECGITVHFLVTQERHPISNTPAVYFVESADGVLDDVLAELYSEYYLNFATSVTRGEIESLGLGLSERGLGLRIRSVYDQFVDFIALQDDMFTLGMKGSFIEMENPDTWRRMVMSVMSVFVTLGEVPFIVATDDDVTTQMARMLETKIRNTGVIKRGSKRPVLVLVSRSHDVITPVQHVWSYSALMNDLFALESNKITLKSGKVFDLDPQDELWRRNANEYFPVVVERVEKELLEYKKEMALRSIDEKTDKKVIQEALDKAPELAKRNESVNAHISICSEMVEMIKERAIDDFYKVEKGGHTNQELIELSEKGSDEDVLRLAILLLNTKDFDLIDPLLRKRKIKSKAIEFFRRHGGTRSEKLGTLYSQVVTSLMGNVKKLLPVKEQTPISSLVETIYGDIKSQIYSGLRVFDSMGSKSIYASEISRLVVFGVGGGTYTELKTLKLLEERIGVPIIYGSTEILNAREFLRQVEGRMSLD
;
A
#
# COMPACT_ATOMS: atom_id res chain seq x y z
N MET A 1 -2.50 -1.85 15.71
CA MET A 1 -2.19 -1.96 14.27
C MET A 1 -2.24 -0.56 13.67
N LEU A 2 -1.36 -0.23 12.72
CA LEU A 2 -1.17 1.16 12.25
C LEU A 2 -2.46 1.75 11.69
N ARG A 3 -3.17 0.96 10.88
CA ARG A 3 -4.45 1.31 10.26
C ARG A 3 -5.52 1.72 11.28
N GLU A 4 -5.73 0.90 12.31
CA GLU A 4 -6.71 1.20 13.36
C GLU A 4 -6.32 2.44 14.18
N LEU A 5 -5.03 2.65 14.46
CA LEU A 5 -4.55 3.86 15.12
C LEU A 5 -4.84 5.11 14.28
N GLN A 6 -4.58 5.05 12.97
CA GLN A 6 -4.88 6.15 12.06
C GLN A 6 -6.38 6.43 12.01
N LYS A 7 -7.20 5.38 11.87
CA LYS A 7 -8.66 5.47 11.85
C LYS A 7 -9.22 6.10 13.13
N GLN A 8 -8.73 5.69 14.30
CA GLN A 8 -9.12 6.26 15.58
C GLN A 8 -8.75 7.74 15.69
N ARG A 9 -7.55 8.12 15.22
CA ARG A 9 -7.10 9.51 15.21
C ARG A 9 -7.97 10.38 14.32
N ILE A 10 -8.38 9.87 13.14
CA ILE A 10 -9.33 10.55 12.25
C ILE A 10 -10.70 10.68 12.91
N LYS A 11 -11.26 9.58 13.44
CA LYS A 11 -12.55 9.61 14.16
C LYS A 11 -12.55 10.64 15.28
N ALA A 12 -11.44 10.80 16.01
CA ALA A 12 -11.36 11.73 17.14
C ALA A 12 -11.60 13.19 16.75
N PHE A 13 -11.03 13.68 15.64
CA PHE A 13 -11.26 15.07 15.21
C PHE A 13 -12.52 15.24 14.37
N LEU A 14 -13.05 14.17 13.77
CA LEU A 14 -14.36 14.23 13.11
C LEU A 14 -15.48 14.46 14.13
N VAL A 15 -15.33 14.01 15.38
CA VAL A 15 -16.29 14.24 16.46
C VAL A 15 -16.14 15.66 17.05
N ALA A 16 -16.65 16.68 16.34
CA ALA A 16 -16.78 18.03 16.88
C ALA A 16 -17.65 18.04 18.17
N PRO A 17 -17.24 18.77 19.23
CA PRO A 17 -18.00 18.86 20.47
C PRO A 17 -19.31 19.67 20.27
N ASN A 18 -20.37 19.22 20.94
CA ASN A 18 -21.66 19.93 21.10
C ASN A 18 -22.62 20.00 19.90
N ASN A 19 -22.32 19.37 18.74
CA ASN A 19 -23.27 19.28 17.64
C ASN A 19 -23.43 17.84 17.10
N PRO A 20 -24.65 17.28 17.06
CA PRO A 20 -24.87 15.93 16.54
C PRO A 20 -24.64 15.82 15.03
N TRP A 21 -24.80 16.91 14.26
CA TRP A 21 -24.79 16.89 12.80
C TRP A 21 -23.82 17.92 12.24
N LYS A 22 -23.04 17.50 11.24
CA LYS A 22 -22.03 18.35 10.60
C LYS A 22 -21.76 17.92 9.17
N ILE A 23 -21.05 18.79 8.46
CA ILE A 23 -20.61 18.59 7.08
C ILE A 23 -19.11 18.27 7.12
N LEU A 24 -18.67 17.34 6.29
CA LEU A 24 -17.25 17.05 6.11
C LEU A 24 -16.78 17.63 4.78
N VAL A 25 -15.82 18.54 4.81
CA VAL A 25 -15.16 19.06 3.60
C VAL A 25 -13.79 18.40 3.49
N LEU A 26 -13.53 17.79 2.34
CA LEU A 26 -12.30 17.11 1.99
C LEU A 26 -11.65 17.79 0.80
N ASP A 27 -10.37 17.54 0.57
CA ASP A 27 -9.75 17.72 -0.74
C ASP A 27 -9.47 16.36 -1.39
N SER A 28 -8.86 16.39 -2.58
CA SER A 28 -8.53 15.15 -3.29
C SER A 28 -7.58 14.25 -2.48
N ARG A 29 -6.69 14.83 -1.67
CA ARG A 29 -5.67 14.09 -0.94
C ARG A 29 -6.27 13.39 0.28
N THR A 30 -6.96 14.14 1.11
CA THR A 30 -7.63 13.67 2.33
C THR A 30 -8.77 12.71 2.03
N GLN A 31 -9.42 12.83 0.86
CA GLN A 31 -10.34 11.80 0.35
C GLN A 31 -9.63 10.46 0.12
N GLN A 32 -8.41 10.46 -0.43
CA GLN A 32 -7.62 9.23 -0.60
C GLN A 32 -7.17 8.66 0.74
N VAL A 33 -6.85 9.51 1.73
CA VAL A 33 -6.49 9.07 3.09
C VAL A 33 -7.66 8.39 3.79
N ILE A 34 -8.85 9.02 3.79
CA ILE A 34 -10.01 8.51 4.54
C ILE A 34 -10.71 7.35 3.82
N GLY A 35 -10.68 7.31 2.49
CA GLY A 35 -11.44 6.37 1.66
C GLY A 35 -11.23 4.91 2.04
N PRO A 36 -9.98 4.42 2.15
CA PRO A 36 -9.74 3.05 2.57
C PRO A 36 -10.06 2.79 4.04
N LEU A 37 -10.16 3.80 4.91
CA LEU A 37 -10.24 3.64 6.37
C LEU A 37 -11.68 3.59 6.90
N MET A 38 -12.58 4.36 6.29
CA MET A 38 -13.93 4.60 6.83
C MET A 38 -15.01 4.39 5.77
N LYS A 39 -16.01 3.57 6.11
CA LYS A 39 -17.23 3.46 5.31
C LYS A 39 -18.15 4.65 5.55
N VAL A 40 -19.08 4.91 4.63
CA VAL A 40 -20.10 5.97 4.79
C VAL A 40 -20.92 5.79 6.07
N SER A 41 -21.20 4.55 6.48
CA SER A 41 -21.86 4.26 7.76
C SER A 41 -21.07 4.78 8.97
N GLU A 42 -19.75 4.64 8.96
CA GLU A 42 -18.90 5.11 10.05
C GLU A 42 -18.75 6.63 10.07
N LEU A 43 -18.79 7.29 8.90
CA LEU A 43 -18.87 8.75 8.84
C LEU A 43 -20.18 9.25 9.47
N ARG A 44 -21.30 8.55 9.21
CA ARG A 44 -22.60 8.87 9.83
C ARG A 44 -22.59 8.67 11.35
N GLU A 45 -21.92 7.62 11.84
CA GLU A 45 -21.71 7.40 13.29
C GLU A 45 -20.91 8.56 13.93
N CYS A 46 -20.00 9.20 13.18
CA CYS A 46 -19.30 10.40 13.63
C CYS A 46 -20.16 11.68 13.56
N GLY A 47 -21.42 11.61 13.09
CA GLY A 47 -22.31 12.76 12.91
C GLY A 47 -22.17 13.48 11.56
N ILE A 48 -21.42 12.91 10.61
CA ILE A 48 -21.28 13.47 9.26
C ILE A 48 -22.56 13.16 8.46
N THR A 49 -23.29 14.21 8.07
CA THR A 49 -24.52 14.08 7.28
C THR A 49 -24.22 13.98 5.79
N VAL A 50 -23.28 14.78 5.31
CA VAL A 50 -22.82 14.86 3.93
C VAL A 50 -21.34 15.22 3.91
N HIS A 51 -20.64 14.79 2.85
CA HIS A 51 -19.27 15.20 2.61
C HIS A 51 -19.12 15.75 1.19
N PHE A 52 -18.23 16.73 1.02
CA PHE A 52 -17.95 17.39 -0.26
C PHE A 52 -16.45 17.52 -0.49
N LEU A 53 -16.06 17.68 -1.75
CA LEU A 53 -14.73 18.16 -2.10
C LEU A 53 -14.69 19.69 -2.04
N VAL A 54 -13.57 20.26 -1.60
CA VAL A 54 -13.33 21.71 -1.53
C VAL A 54 -13.39 22.37 -2.91
N THR A 55 -13.10 21.63 -3.97
CA THR A 55 -13.18 22.09 -5.36
C THR A 55 -14.59 22.05 -5.95
N GLN A 56 -15.56 21.44 -5.27
CA GLN A 56 -16.94 21.39 -5.74
C GLN A 56 -17.67 22.68 -5.41
N GLU A 57 -18.53 23.12 -6.33
CA GLU A 57 -19.54 24.13 -6.03
C GLU A 57 -20.52 23.59 -4.99
N ARG A 58 -20.70 24.35 -3.92
CA ARG A 58 -21.49 23.96 -2.75
C ARG A 58 -22.49 25.05 -2.41
N HIS A 59 -23.71 24.66 -2.11
CA HIS A 59 -24.73 25.60 -1.66
C HIS A 59 -24.60 25.86 -0.16
N PRO A 60 -24.90 27.09 0.32
CA PRO A 60 -24.85 27.41 1.74
C PRO A 60 -25.79 26.51 2.57
N ILE A 61 -25.24 25.94 3.64
CA ILE A 61 -25.96 25.22 4.70
C ILE A 61 -25.62 25.94 6.02
N SER A 62 -26.03 27.21 6.12
CA SER A 62 -25.56 28.17 7.13
C SER A 62 -25.91 27.84 8.59
N ASN A 63 -26.75 26.83 8.84
CA ASN A 63 -27.14 26.38 10.18
C ASN A 63 -26.35 25.14 10.65
N THR A 64 -25.42 24.63 9.83
CA THR A 64 -24.68 23.39 10.12
C THR A 64 -23.19 23.67 10.15
N PRO A 65 -22.45 23.20 11.17
CA PRO A 65 -21.00 23.35 11.22
C PRO A 65 -20.31 22.43 10.21
N ALA A 66 -19.12 22.82 9.78
CA ALA A 66 -18.30 22.03 8.87
C ALA A 66 -16.93 21.71 9.47
N VAL A 67 -16.56 20.44 9.38
CA VAL A 67 -15.22 19.93 9.66
C VAL A 67 -14.47 19.87 8.34
N TYR A 68 -13.39 20.63 8.23
CA TYR A 68 -12.49 20.60 7.09
C TYR A 68 -11.36 19.65 7.44
N PHE A 69 -11.16 18.62 6.62
CA PHE A 69 -9.96 17.80 6.63
C PHE A 69 -9.29 17.97 5.28
N VAL A 70 -8.23 18.79 5.21
CA VAL A 70 -7.59 19.25 3.95
C VAL A 70 -6.07 19.33 4.09
N GLU A 71 -5.33 19.43 2.99
CA GLU A 71 -3.87 19.55 2.94
C GLU A 71 -3.42 21.01 3.13
N SER A 72 -4.13 21.95 2.48
CA SER A 72 -3.84 23.39 2.47
C SER A 72 -5.08 24.22 2.86
N ALA A 73 -4.89 25.52 3.10
CA ALA A 73 -5.99 26.44 3.37
C ALA A 73 -6.72 26.94 2.10
N ASP A 74 -6.41 26.36 0.93
CA ASP A 74 -6.97 26.77 -0.35
C ASP A 74 -8.49 26.56 -0.41
N GLY A 75 -9.22 27.58 -0.89
CA GLY A 75 -10.68 27.59 -0.96
C GLY A 75 -11.39 27.81 0.40
N VAL A 76 -10.71 27.62 1.52
CA VAL A 76 -11.29 27.83 2.86
C VAL A 76 -11.70 29.29 3.07
N LEU A 77 -10.88 30.24 2.62
CA LEU A 77 -11.18 31.66 2.72
C LEU A 77 -12.49 31.99 1.99
N ASP A 78 -12.62 31.55 0.74
CA ASP A 78 -13.80 31.80 -0.09
C ASP A 78 -15.07 31.20 0.53
N ASP A 79 -14.97 29.97 1.05
CA ASP A 79 -16.09 29.30 1.71
C ASP A 79 -16.58 30.07 2.95
N VAL A 80 -15.65 30.58 3.76
CA VAL A 80 -16.00 31.35 4.96
C VAL A 80 -16.57 32.72 4.59
N LEU A 81 -16.01 33.39 3.59
CA LEU A 81 -16.51 34.68 3.08
C LEU A 81 -17.92 34.55 2.47
N ALA A 82 -18.21 33.42 1.83
CA ALA A 82 -19.54 33.08 1.31
C ALA A 82 -20.50 32.58 2.40
N GLU A 83 -20.03 32.47 3.65
CA GLU A 83 -20.83 32.04 4.80
C GLU A 83 -21.53 30.69 4.59
N LEU A 84 -20.86 29.76 3.90
CA LEU A 84 -21.45 28.46 3.54
C LEU A 84 -21.93 27.68 4.77
N TYR A 85 -21.24 27.79 5.90
CA TYR A 85 -21.51 27.05 7.12
C TYR A 85 -21.55 27.96 8.36
N SER A 86 -22.14 27.47 9.45
CA SER A 86 -22.23 28.22 10.71
C SER A 86 -20.88 28.40 11.40
N GLU A 87 -20.06 27.34 11.37
CA GLU A 87 -18.77 27.24 12.07
C GLU A 87 -17.80 26.35 11.28
N TYR A 88 -16.50 26.63 11.40
CA TYR A 88 -15.45 25.99 10.62
C TYR A 88 -14.39 25.40 11.57
N TYR A 89 -14.19 24.08 11.48
CA TYR A 89 -13.18 23.34 12.23
C TYR A 89 -12.10 22.86 11.26
N LEU A 90 -10.96 23.54 11.24
CA LEU A 90 -9.89 23.29 10.27
C LEU A 90 -8.93 22.23 10.81
N ASN A 91 -8.78 21.14 10.06
CA ASN A 91 -7.89 20.02 10.38
C ASN A 91 -6.99 19.75 9.18
N PHE A 92 -5.72 20.11 9.29
CA PHE A 92 -4.76 19.94 8.22
C PHE A 92 -4.14 18.54 8.28
N ALA A 93 -3.98 17.89 7.13
CA ALA A 93 -3.44 16.53 7.04
C ALA A 93 -1.99 16.45 7.55
N THR A 94 -1.20 17.50 7.31
CA THR A 94 0.13 17.71 7.88
C THR A 94 0.21 19.06 8.59
N SER A 95 1.27 19.83 8.36
CA SER A 95 1.48 21.14 8.98
C SER A 95 1.24 22.23 7.96
N VAL A 96 0.23 23.06 8.23
CA VAL A 96 -0.10 24.22 7.40
C VAL A 96 1.00 25.28 7.50
N THR A 97 1.29 25.98 6.41
CA THR A 97 2.34 26.99 6.44
C THR A 97 1.87 28.25 7.17
N ARG A 98 2.82 28.97 7.77
CA ARG A 98 2.54 30.25 8.43
C ARG A 98 1.91 31.27 7.48
N GLY A 99 2.37 31.31 6.23
CA GLY A 99 1.85 32.24 5.22
C GLY A 99 0.38 32.00 4.88
N GLU A 100 -0.03 30.73 4.78
CA GLU A 100 -1.45 30.38 4.56
C GLU A 100 -2.35 30.83 5.70
N ILE A 101 -1.93 30.61 6.95
CA ILE A 101 -2.70 31.04 8.13
C ILE A 101 -2.77 32.56 8.26
N GLU A 102 -1.67 33.27 7.98
CA GLU A 102 -1.65 34.74 7.99
C GLU A 102 -2.55 35.31 6.88
N SER A 103 -2.52 34.73 5.68
CA SER A 103 -3.39 35.11 4.56
C SER A 103 -4.88 34.89 4.90
N LEU A 104 -5.21 33.72 5.44
CA LEU A 104 -6.57 33.39 5.88
C LEU A 104 -7.05 34.36 6.97
N GLY A 105 -6.20 34.62 7.98
CA GLY A 105 -6.53 35.54 9.07
C GLY A 105 -6.77 36.97 8.57
N LEU A 106 -5.91 37.47 7.67
CA LEU A 106 -6.05 38.80 7.08
C LEU A 106 -7.36 38.93 6.30
N GLY A 107 -7.62 38.01 5.36
CA GLY A 107 -8.83 38.05 4.54
C GLY A 107 -10.13 37.96 5.35
N LEU A 108 -10.14 37.18 6.44
CA LEU A 108 -11.30 37.09 7.33
C LEU A 108 -11.47 38.30 8.25
N SER A 109 -10.38 38.97 8.62
CA SER A 109 -10.43 40.14 9.49
C SER A 109 -11.14 41.32 8.83
N GLU A 110 -10.98 41.48 7.51
CA GLU A 110 -11.62 42.56 6.72
C GLU A 110 -13.15 42.50 6.78
N ARG A 111 -13.72 41.31 6.99
CA ARG A 111 -15.18 41.07 7.09
C ARG A 111 -15.64 40.76 8.51
N GLY A 112 -14.74 40.71 9.49
CA GLY A 112 -15.07 40.33 10.87
C GLY A 112 -15.51 38.88 11.04
N LEU A 113 -15.15 37.99 10.11
CA LEU A 113 -15.62 36.59 10.08
C LEU A 113 -14.68 35.60 10.78
N GLY A 114 -13.52 36.06 11.29
CA GLY A 114 -12.53 35.20 11.92
C GLY A 114 -13.06 34.35 13.09
N LEU A 115 -14.06 34.84 13.84
CA LEU A 115 -14.68 34.11 14.95
C LEU A 115 -15.49 32.87 14.52
N ARG A 116 -15.76 32.71 13.23
CA ARG A 116 -16.39 31.49 12.67
C ARG A 116 -15.42 30.31 12.60
N ILE A 117 -14.11 30.55 12.57
CA ILE A 117 -13.11 29.50 12.73
C ILE A 117 -13.04 29.15 14.22
N ARG A 118 -13.48 27.93 14.56
CA ARG A 118 -13.52 27.46 15.95
C ARG A 118 -12.24 26.78 16.39
N SER A 119 -11.54 26.15 15.46
CA SER A 119 -10.27 25.48 15.74
C SER A 119 -9.42 25.33 14.50
N VAL A 120 -8.10 25.29 14.71
CA VAL A 120 -7.11 24.99 13.69
C VAL A 120 -6.14 23.96 14.27
N TYR A 121 -6.01 22.80 13.61
CA TYR A 121 -5.14 21.71 14.07
C TYR A 121 -4.33 21.12 12.92
N ASP A 122 -3.04 20.89 13.18
CA ASP A 122 -2.18 20.03 12.38
C ASP A 122 -2.36 18.57 12.85
N GLN A 123 -3.00 17.72 12.04
CA GLN A 123 -3.38 16.37 12.46
C GLN A 123 -2.28 15.32 12.26
N PHE A 124 -1.35 15.52 11.32
CA PHE A 124 -0.30 14.56 10.98
C PHE A 124 -0.84 13.14 10.72
N VAL A 125 -1.75 13.02 9.75
CA VAL A 125 -2.38 11.75 9.32
C VAL A 125 -2.24 11.50 7.82
N ASP A 126 -1.31 12.19 7.16
CA ASP A 126 -1.09 12.15 5.71
C ASP A 126 -0.35 10.88 5.25
N PHE A 127 -1.05 9.75 5.25
CA PHE A 127 -0.63 8.50 4.60
C PHE A 127 -1.86 7.62 4.40
N ILE A 128 -1.75 6.57 3.59
CA ILE A 128 -2.86 5.66 3.30
C ILE A 128 -2.52 4.29 3.87
N ALA A 129 -3.15 3.89 4.98
CA ALA A 129 -3.00 2.54 5.53
C ALA A 129 -3.91 1.54 4.81
N LEU A 130 -3.34 0.78 3.87
CA LEU A 130 -4.04 -0.22 3.06
C LEU A 130 -4.34 -1.49 3.86
N GLN A 131 -3.41 -1.90 4.72
CA GLN A 131 -3.55 -3.05 5.64
C GLN A 131 -3.04 -2.64 7.02
N ASP A 132 -3.16 -3.53 8.01
CA ASP A 132 -2.76 -3.27 9.39
C ASP A 132 -1.26 -2.94 9.58
N ASP A 133 -0.46 -3.43 8.65
CA ASP A 133 1.00 -3.43 8.60
C ASP A 133 1.54 -2.92 7.26
N MET A 134 0.68 -2.33 6.42
CA MET A 134 1.04 -1.78 5.12
C MET A 134 0.48 -0.38 4.91
N PHE A 135 1.33 0.57 4.50
CA PHE A 135 0.90 1.90 4.12
C PHE A 135 1.55 2.40 2.82
N THR A 136 0.95 3.41 2.20
CA THR A 136 1.54 4.13 1.07
C THR A 136 1.38 5.62 1.23
N LEU A 137 2.29 6.41 0.65
CA LEU A 137 2.11 7.86 0.56
C LEU A 137 1.24 8.25 -0.63
N GLY A 138 0.85 7.35 -1.52
CA GLY A 138 0.02 7.67 -2.69
C GLY A 138 0.67 8.68 -3.66
N MET A 139 1.99 8.82 -3.64
CA MET A 139 2.73 9.75 -4.50
C MET A 139 3.06 9.06 -5.82
N LYS A 140 2.14 9.13 -6.79
CA LYS A 140 2.33 8.53 -8.12
C LYS A 140 3.53 9.15 -8.84
N GLY A 141 4.31 8.34 -9.56
CA GLY A 141 5.47 8.83 -10.31
C GLY A 141 6.70 9.09 -9.43
N SER A 142 6.73 8.54 -8.22
CA SER A 142 7.76 8.81 -7.22
C SER A 142 9.15 8.32 -7.59
N PHE A 143 9.29 7.35 -8.49
CA PHE A 143 10.60 6.90 -8.98
C PHE A 143 11.26 7.93 -9.91
N ILE A 144 10.45 8.66 -10.67
CA ILE A 144 10.89 9.77 -11.54
C ILE A 144 11.31 10.96 -10.65
N GLU A 145 10.48 11.32 -9.69
CA GLU A 145 10.66 12.47 -8.80
C GLU A 145 11.61 12.19 -7.61
N MET A 146 12.30 11.04 -7.62
CA MET A 146 13.08 10.56 -6.47
C MET A 146 14.27 11.46 -6.14
N GLU A 147 14.72 12.29 -7.07
CA GLU A 147 15.83 13.24 -6.90
C GLU A 147 15.35 14.68 -6.65
N ASN A 148 14.04 14.92 -6.60
CA ASN A 148 13.46 16.23 -6.39
C ASN A 148 13.39 16.59 -4.89
N PRO A 149 14.11 17.64 -4.42
CA PRO A 149 14.13 18.02 -3.01
C PRO A 149 12.76 18.44 -2.44
N ASP A 150 11.86 18.99 -3.25
CA ASP A 150 10.51 19.36 -2.82
C ASP A 150 9.67 18.11 -2.55
N THR A 151 9.86 17.07 -3.34
CA THR A 151 9.24 15.77 -3.11
C THR A 151 9.77 15.13 -1.82
N TRP A 152 11.06 15.25 -1.50
CA TRP A 152 11.61 14.75 -0.23
C TRP A 152 10.94 15.41 0.99
N ARG A 153 10.69 16.73 0.94
CA ARG A 153 9.99 17.44 2.02
C ARG A 153 8.60 16.88 2.26
N ARG A 154 7.83 16.64 1.19
CA ARG A 154 6.49 16.03 1.28
C ARG A 154 6.59 14.62 1.86
N MET A 155 7.47 13.77 1.33
CA MET A 155 7.67 12.41 1.84
C MET A 155 8.01 12.39 3.33
N VAL A 156 8.91 13.28 3.79
CA VAL A 156 9.29 13.39 5.21
C VAL A 156 8.12 13.78 6.09
N MET A 157 7.25 14.69 5.67
CA MET A 157 6.05 15.08 6.42
C MET A 157 5.03 13.94 6.51
N SER A 158 4.84 13.19 5.43
CA SER A 158 3.95 12.02 5.42
C SER A 158 4.52 10.87 6.28
N VAL A 159 5.83 10.59 6.19
CA VAL A 159 6.50 9.59 7.06
C VAL A 159 6.45 10.02 8.53
N MET A 160 6.61 11.32 8.82
CA MET A 160 6.42 11.85 10.17
C MET A 160 5.00 11.56 10.68
N SER A 161 3.98 11.69 9.83
CA SER A 161 2.59 11.38 10.18
C SER A 161 2.40 9.94 10.65
N VAL A 162 3.14 8.98 10.08
CA VAL A 162 3.17 7.58 10.54
C VAL A 162 3.67 7.49 11.98
N PHE A 163 4.77 8.17 12.32
CA PHE A 163 5.34 8.13 13.67
C PHE A 163 4.53 8.93 14.69
N VAL A 164 3.88 10.02 14.29
CA VAL A 164 2.91 10.73 15.14
C VAL A 164 1.72 9.82 15.44
N THR A 165 1.24 9.06 14.46
CA THR A 165 0.15 8.10 14.64
C THR A 165 0.55 6.93 15.54
N LEU A 166 1.78 6.43 15.42
CA LEU A 166 2.32 5.40 16.31
C LEU A 166 2.57 5.93 17.73
N GLY A 167 2.81 7.23 17.90
CA GLY A 167 3.15 7.84 19.18
C GLY A 167 4.56 7.48 19.68
N GLU A 168 5.45 7.00 18.79
CA GLU A 168 6.79 6.54 19.15
C GLU A 168 7.87 7.19 18.27
N VAL A 169 8.94 7.71 18.89
CA VAL A 169 10.09 8.32 18.19
C VAL A 169 10.98 7.23 17.60
N PRO A 170 11.21 7.18 16.27
CA PRO A 170 12.05 6.15 15.65
C PRO A 170 13.54 6.38 15.85
N PHE A 171 14.31 5.30 15.84
CA PHE A 171 15.68 5.32 15.32
C PHE A 171 15.61 5.27 13.79
N ILE A 172 16.47 6.01 13.08
CA ILE A 172 16.42 6.05 11.61
C ILE A 172 17.71 5.44 11.07
N VAL A 173 17.57 4.46 10.18
CA VAL A 173 18.65 3.82 9.45
C VAL A 173 18.44 4.12 7.96
N ALA A 174 19.42 4.76 7.33
CA ALA A 174 19.41 5.03 5.90
C ALA A 174 20.39 4.11 5.17
N THR A 175 20.01 3.68 3.96
CA THR A 175 20.94 3.06 3.01
C THR A 175 22.02 4.05 2.57
N ASP A 176 23.09 3.53 1.98
CA ASP A 176 24.23 4.35 1.54
C ASP A 176 23.94 5.08 0.20
N ASP A 177 22.87 5.88 0.19
CA ASP A 177 22.49 6.76 -0.92
C ASP A 177 22.12 8.18 -0.41
N ASP A 178 22.25 9.17 -1.29
CA ASP A 178 22.03 10.58 -0.92
C ASP A 178 20.57 10.86 -0.56
N VAL A 179 19.63 10.30 -1.31
CA VAL A 179 18.18 10.52 -1.11
C VAL A 179 17.76 10.09 0.29
N THR A 180 18.04 8.84 0.68
CA THR A 180 17.64 8.33 2.00
C THR A 180 18.38 9.03 3.13
N THR A 181 19.65 9.39 2.93
CA THR A 181 20.45 10.16 3.91
C THR A 181 19.85 11.54 4.17
N GLN A 182 19.47 12.27 3.12
CA GLN A 182 18.90 13.61 3.24
C GLN A 182 17.51 13.55 3.87
N MET A 183 16.68 12.59 3.45
CA MET A 183 15.39 12.34 4.10
C MET A 183 15.53 12.02 5.58
N ALA A 184 16.52 11.19 5.96
CA ALA A 184 16.77 10.85 7.37
C ALA A 184 17.11 12.09 8.20
N ARG A 185 18.00 12.96 7.72
CA ARG A 185 18.38 14.23 8.39
C ARG A 185 17.21 15.19 8.53
N MET A 186 16.39 15.31 7.49
CA MET A 186 15.20 16.16 7.49
C MET A 186 14.17 15.66 8.50
N LEU A 187 13.91 14.35 8.51
CA LEU A 187 12.99 13.71 9.45
C LEU A 187 13.49 13.83 10.89
N GLU A 188 14.77 13.56 11.14
CA GLU A 188 15.42 13.72 12.45
C GLU A 188 15.23 15.14 12.99
N THR A 189 15.49 16.15 12.14
CA THR A 189 15.34 17.57 12.50
C THR A 189 13.89 17.93 12.76
N LYS A 190 12.96 17.44 11.93
CA LYS A 190 11.53 17.72 12.10
C LYS A 190 11.00 17.12 13.40
N ILE A 191 11.31 15.86 13.69
CA ILE A 191 10.89 15.18 14.92
C ILE A 191 11.44 15.91 16.16
N ARG A 192 12.74 16.27 16.14
CA ARG A 192 13.39 17.02 17.22
C ARG A 192 12.72 18.37 17.48
N ASN A 193 12.39 19.11 16.43
CA ASN A 193 11.85 20.47 16.56
C ASN A 193 10.36 20.50 16.90
N THR A 194 9.57 19.51 16.45
CA THR A 194 8.12 19.54 16.63
C THR A 194 7.69 19.03 18.01
N GLY A 195 8.43 18.10 18.63
CA GLY A 195 8.17 17.65 20.01
C GLY A 195 6.80 16.99 20.26
N VAL A 196 6.06 16.64 19.19
CA VAL A 196 4.71 16.05 19.27
C VAL A 196 4.70 14.58 19.67
N ILE A 197 5.83 13.89 19.54
CA ILE A 197 5.98 12.47 19.85
C ILE A 197 6.79 12.32 21.14
N LYS A 198 6.29 11.51 22.08
CA LYS A 198 6.98 11.26 23.35
C LYS A 198 7.94 10.07 23.22
N ARG A 199 9.01 10.09 24.04
CA ARG A 199 9.95 8.97 24.14
C ARG A 199 9.29 7.79 24.86
N GLY A 200 9.21 6.65 24.16
CA GLY A 200 8.88 5.35 24.76
C GLY A 200 10.11 4.62 25.30
N SER A 201 9.88 3.60 26.12
CA SER A 201 10.95 2.69 26.61
C SER A 201 11.49 1.78 25.49
N LYS A 202 10.61 1.39 24.57
CA LYS A 202 10.97 0.76 23.29
C LYS A 202 10.61 1.72 22.15
N ARG A 203 11.38 1.66 21.08
CA ARG A 203 11.30 2.57 19.92
C ARG A 203 11.32 1.78 18.62
N PRO A 204 10.63 2.25 17.57
CA PRO A 204 10.67 1.62 16.27
C PRO A 204 12.01 1.94 15.58
N VAL A 205 12.44 1.08 14.67
CA VAL A 205 13.55 1.37 13.75
C VAL A 205 12.96 1.63 12.37
N LEU A 206 13.08 2.86 11.87
CA LEU A 206 12.79 3.21 10.49
C LEU A 206 13.97 2.82 9.61
N VAL A 207 13.74 1.96 8.62
CA VAL A 207 14.71 1.63 7.58
C VAL A 207 14.28 2.31 6.29
N LEU A 208 15.04 3.32 5.85
CA LEU A 208 14.83 3.99 4.56
C LEU A 208 15.62 3.25 3.48
N VAL A 209 14.92 2.80 2.43
CA VAL A 209 15.52 2.07 1.32
C VAL A 209 15.14 2.74 0.01
N SER A 210 16.13 3.13 -0.80
CA SER A 210 15.90 3.65 -2.15
C SER A 210 15.51 2.52 -3.11
N ARG A 211 14.61 2.82 -4.05
CA ARG A 211 14.20 1.86 -5.09
C ARG A 211 15.37 1.44 -5.98
N SER A 212 16.40 2.28 -6.10
CA SER A 212 17.65 1.94 -6.80
C SER A 212 18.38 0.74 -6.21
N HIS A 213 18.12 0.37 -4.95
CA HIS A 213 18.70 -0.83 -4.34
C HIS A 213 18.16 -2.12 -4.98
N ASP A 214 16.93 -2.09 -5.50
CA ASP A 214 16.32 -3.24 -6.14
C ASP A 214 15.28 -2.79 -7.16
N VAL A 215 15.74 -2.68 -8.40
CA VAL A 215 14.90 -2.35 -9.55
C VAL A 215 14.28 -3.60 -10.19
N ILE A 216 14.69 -4.80 -9.78
CA ILE A 216 14.29 -6.05 -10.45
C ILE A 216 12.98 -6.60 -9.88
N THR A 217 12.78 -6.57 -8.56
CA THR A 217 11.56 -7.11 -7.94
C THR A 217 10.26 -6.56 -8.55
N PRO A 218 10.11 -5.25 -8.85
CA PRO A 218 8.89 -4.73 -9.46
C PRO A 218 8.55 -5.26 -10.86
N VAL A 219 9.52 -5.75 -11.63
CA VAL A 219 9.30 -6.24 -13.00
C VAL A 219 9.09 -7.75 -13.09
N GLN A 220 9.36 -8.49 -12.01
CA GLN A 220 9.18 -9.95 -11.98
C GLN A 220 7.71 -10.33 -12.08
N HIS A 221 7.42 -11.48 -12.69
CA HIS A 221 6.10 -12.10 -12.55
C HIS A 221 5.90 -12.55 -11.11
N VAL A 222 4.66 -12.44 -10.64
CA VAL A 222 4.28 -12.63 -9.25
C VAL A 222 3.27 -13.75 -9.11
N TRP A 223 3.22 -14.39 -7.95
CA TRP A 223 2.36 -15.56 -7.72
C TRP A 223 1.62 -15.54 -6.38
N SER A 224 1.76 -14.48 -5.58
CA SER A 224 0.93 -14.24 -4.39
C SER A 224 -0.36 -13.51 -4.77
N TYR A 225 -1.40 -13.67 -3.96
CA TYR A 225 -2.75 -13.23 -4.30
C TYR A 225 -2.87 -11.73 -4.52
N SER A 226 -2.45 -10.91 -3.55
CA SER A 226 -2.46 -9.44 -3.66
C SER A 226 -1.53 -8.91 -4.75
N ALA A 227 -0.34 -9.48 -4.90
CA ALA A 227 0.60 -9.06 -5.94
C ALA A 227 0.04 -9.36 -7.34
N LEU A 228 -0.53 -10.54 -7.53
CA LEU A 228 -1.11 -10.95 -8.81
C LEU A 228 -2.37 -10.16 -9.13
N MET A 229 -3.21 -9.84 -8.14
CA MET A 229 -4.30 -8.89 -8.33
C MET A 229 -3.79 -7.52 -8.79
N ASN A 230 -2.73 -6.99 -8.16
CA ASN A 230 -2.18 -5.70 -8.54
C ASN A 230 -1.58 -5.70 -9.95
N ASP A 231 -0.93 -6.79 -10.35
CA ASP A 231 -0.31 -6.96 -11.67
C ASP A 231 -1.37 -7.17 -12.78
N LEU A 232 -2.51 -7.78 -12.46
CA LEU A 232 -3.56 -8.09 -13.43
C LEU A 232 -4.65 -7.01 -13.53
N PHE A 233 -5.09 -6.44 -12.40
CA PHE A 233 -6.24 -5.52 -12.33
C PHE A 233 -5.89 -4.08 -11.97
N ALA A 234 -4.65 -3.79 -11.54
CA ALA A 234 -4.25 -2.54 -10.85
C ALA A 234 -5.08 -2.31 -9.57
N LEU A 235 -4.54 -2.79 -8.44
CA LEU A 235 -5.21 -2.72 -7.14
C LEU A 235 -5.04 -1.31 -6.56
N GLU A 236 -6.07 -0.48 -6.66
CA GLU A 236 -6.04 0.90 -6.18
C GLU A 236 -6.95 1.08 -4.96
N SER A 237 -6.40 1.56 -3.84
CA SER A 237 -7.19 1.86 -2.62
C SER A 237 -8.02 0.67 -2.12
N ASN A 238 -7.46 -0.54 -2.17
CA ASN A 238 -8.13 -1.82 -1.89
C ASN A 238 -9.32 -2.14 -2.81
N LYS A 239 -9.41 -1.50 -3.98
CA LYS A 239 -10.46 -1.78 -4.96
C LYS A 239 -9.87 -2.40 -6.21
N ILE A 240 -10.63 -3.33 -6.78
CA ILE A 240 -10.34 -3.93 -8.08
C ILE A 240 -11.55 -3.76 -8.99
N THR A 241 -11.27 -3.58 -10.27
CA THR A 241 -12.30 -3.51 -11.31
C THR A 241 -12.07 -4.67 -12.27
N LEU A 242 -13.06 -5.55 -12.36
CA LEU A 242 -13.06 -6.66 -13.31
C LEU A 242 -13.29 -6.17 -14.75
N LYS A 243 -12.94 -6.99 -15.76
CA LYS A 243 -13.22 -6.72 -17.19
C LYS A 243 -14.70 -6.46 -17.44
N SER A 244 -15.59 -7.03 -16.63
CA SER A 244 -17.05 -6.79 -16.67
C SER A 244 -17.48 -5.38 -16.21
N GLY A 245 -16.57 -4.57 -15.67
CA GLY A 245 -16.86 -3.28 -15.03
C GLY A 245 -17.33 -3.40 -13.57
N LYS A 246 -17.48 -4.63 -13.06
CA LYS A 246 -17.84 -4.85 -11.65
C LYS A 246 -16.67 -4.48 -10.75
N VAL A 247 -16.93 -3.62 -9.76
CA VAL A 247 -15.96 -3.17 -8.76
C VAL A 247 -16.13 -3.96 -7.47
N PHE A 248 -15.03 -4.45 -6.91
CA PHE A 248 -14.99 -5.07 -5.58
C PHE A 248 -14.13 -4.26 -4.64
N ASP A 249 -14.59 -4.11 -3.40
CA ASP A 249 -13.87 -3.46 -2.30
C ASP A 249 -13.35 -4.55 -1.36
N LEU A 250 -12.02 -4.67 -1.26
CA LEU A 250 -11.31 -5.65 -0.45
C LEU A 250 -11.16 -5.12 0.97
N ASP A 251 -12.22 -5.27 1.76
CA ASP A 251 -12.27 -4.83 3.16
C ASP A 251 -11.16 -5.52 3.97
N PRO A 252 -10.22 -4.79 4.60
CA PRO A 252 -9.19 -5.39 5.48
C PRO A 252 -9.76 -6.16 6.68
N GLN A 253 -11.03 -5.92 7.02
CA GLN A 253 -11.77 -6.66 8.06
C GLN A 253 -12.44 -7.95 7.53
N ASP A 254 -12.42 -8.19 6.22
CA ASP A 254 -12.85 -9.47 5.64
C ASP A 254 -11.81 -10.56 5.96
N GLU A 255 -12.28 -11.65 6.57
CA GLU A 255 -11.40 -12.73 7.04
C GLU A 255 -10.74 -13.47 5.87
N LEU A 256 -11.48 -13.67 4.77
CA LEU A 256 -10.96 -14.31 3.57
C LEU A 256 -9.82 -13.49 2.97
N TRP A 257 -10.02 -12.18 2.77
CA TRP A 257 -8.97 -11.29 2.32
C TRP A 257 -7.78 -11.25 3.28
N ARG A 258 -8.01 -10.93 4.56
CA ARG A 258 -6.96 -10.78 5.57
C ARG A 258 -6.07 -12.02 5.71
N ARG A 259 -6.66 -13.21 5.62
CA ARG A 259 -5.93 -14.49 5.72
C ARG A 259 -5.13 -14.83 4.46
N ASN A 260 -5.60 -14.39 3.29
CA ASN A 260 -5.08 -14.88 2.00
C ASN A 260 -4.34 -13.83 1.18
N ALA A 261 -4.34 -12.55 1.57
CA ALA A 261 -3.74 -11.46 0.79
C ALA A 261 -2.26 -11.73 0.41
N ASN A 262 -1.47 -12.29 1.33
CA ASN A 262 -0.04 -12.58 1.11
C ASN A 262 0.23 -14.05 0.74
N GLU A 263 -0.80 -14.90 0.69
CA GLU A 263 -0.69 -16.31 0.35
C GLU A 263 -0.48 -16.52 -1.16
N TYR A 264 0.11 -17.65 -1.56
CA TYR A 264 0.21 -18.03 -2.97
C TYR A 264 -1.14 -18.31 -3.60
N PHE A 265 -1.33 -17.80 -4.81
CA PHE A 265 -2.59 -17.86 -5.53
C PHE A 265 -3.20 -19.27 -5.63
N PRO A 266 -2.46 -20.35 -5.96
CA PRO A 266 -3.04 -21.69 -6.00
C PRO A 266 -3.60 -22.16 -4.65
N VAL A 267 -2.95 -21.78 -3.55
CA VAL A 267 -3.41 -22.11 -2.19
C VAL A 267 -4.67 -21.31 -1.85
N VAL A 268 -4.77 -20.06 -2.32
CA VAL A 268 -5.98 -19.25 -2.17
C VAL A 268 -7.15 -19.85 -2.95
N VAL A 269 -6.95 -20.28 -4.20
CA VAL A 269 -7.99 -20.96 -5.00
C VAL A 269 -8.54 -22.18 -4.26
N GLU A 270 -7.66 -23.05 -3.75
CA GLU A 270 -8.07 -24.23 -2.95
C GLU A 270 -8.90 -23.83 -1.72
N ARG A 271 -8.49 -22.76 -1.01
CA ARG A 271 -9.19 -22.28 0.19
C ARG A 271 -10.55 -21.66 -0.12
N VAL A 272 -10.65 -20.83 -1.15
CA VAL A 272 -11.91 -20.18 -1.55
C VAL A 272 -12.92 -21.23 -2.05
N GLU A 273 -12.47 -22.22 -2.83
CA GLU A 273 -13.34 -23.34 -3.25
C GLU A 273 -13.84 -24.16 -2.06
N LYS A 274 -12.97 -24.43 -1.08
CA LYS A 274 -13.35 -25.11 0.14
C LYS A 274 -14.39 -24.32 0.93
N GLU A 275 -14.20 -23.01 1.06
CA GLU A 275 -15.15 -22.09 1.72
C GLU A 275 -16.52 -22.11 1.03
N LEU A 276 -16.55 -22.03 -0.31
CA LEU A 276 -17.78 -22.14 -1.08
C LEU A 276 -18.50 -23.48 -0.85
N LEU A 277 -17.75 -24.59 -0.78
CA LEU A 277 -18.34 -25.92 -0.55
C LEU A 277 -18.88 -26.05 0.87
N GLU A 278 -18.17 -25.50 1.87
CA GLU A 278 -18.62 -25.45 3.26
C GLU A 278 -19.89 -24.60 3.40
N TYR A 279 -19.92 -23.43 2.76
CA TYR A 279 -21.12 -22.58 2.72
C TYR A 279 -22.31 -23.30 2.09
N LYS A 280 -22.14 -23.96 0.94
CA LYS A 280 -23.21 -24.74 0.28
C LYS A 280 -23.72 -25.88 1.16
N LYS A 281 -22.83 -26.58 1.87
CA LYS A 281 -23.21 -27.63 2.83
C LYS A 281 -24.01 -27.07 4.00
N GLU A 282 -23.57 -25.95 4.57
CA GLU A 282 -24.27 -25.27 5.67
C GLU A 282 -25.68 -24.83 5.25
N MET A 283 -25.82 -24.29 4.04
CA MET A 283 -27.13 -23.91 3.50
C MET A 283 -28.05 -25.12 3.26
N ALA A 284 -27.51 -26.22 2.74
CA ALA A 284 -28.28 -27.44 2.52
C ALA A 284 -28.77 -28.05 3.85
N LEU A 285 -27.92 -28.08 4.88
CA LEU A 285 -28.30 -28.57 6.22
C LEU A 285 -29.43 -27.73 6.83
N ARG A 286 -29.36 -26.40 6.71
CA ARG A 286 -30.40 -25.49 7.22
C ARG A 286 -31.75 -25.68 6.51
N SER A 287 -31.75 -25.94 5.20
CA SER A 287 -32.98 -26.20 4.44
C SER A 287 -33.73 -27.47 4.86
N ILE A 288 -33.06 -28.40 5.56
CA ILE A 288 -33.65 -29.65 6.06
C ILE A 288 -34.30 -29.43 7.44
N ASP A 289 -33.76 -28.52 8.26
CA ASP A 289 -34.19 -28.26 9.66
C ASP A 289 -35.35 -27.25 9.80
N GLU A 290 -35.74 -26.56 8.73
CA GLU A 290 -36.81 -25.53 8.75
C GLU A 290 -38.21 -26.05 9.12
N LYS A 291 -38.40 -27.36 9.31
CA LYS A 291 -39.74 -27.95 9.49
C LYS A 291 -40.29 -28.06 10.91
N THR A 292 -39.56 -27.72 11.99
CA THR A 292 -40.18 -28.01 13.33
C THR A 292 -39.83 -27.17 14.56
N ASP A 293 -38.90 -26.20 14.55
CA ASP A 293 -38.50 -25.58 15.84
C ASP A 293 -38.37 -24.04 15.85
N LYS A 294 -39.12 -23.37 16.73
CA LYS A 294 -39.13 -21.89 16.87
C LYS A 294 -37.77 -21.33 17.31
N LYS A 295 -36.98 -22.11 18.05
CA LYS A 295 -35.61 -21.74 18.44
C LYS A 295 -34.67 -21.70 17.23
N VAL A 296 -34.78 -22.68 16.33
CA VAL A 296 -33.97 -22.77 15.11
C VAL A 296 -34.26 -21.60 14.18
N ILE A 297 -35.52 -21.15 14.10
CA ILE A 297 -35.91 -19.95 13.34
C ILE A 297 -35.29 -18.68 13.93
N GLN A 298 -35.30 -18.52 15.26
CA GLN A 298 -34.70 -17.34 15.91
C GLN A 298 -33.17 -17.32 15.73
N GLU A 299 -32.49 -18.46 15.91
CA GLU A 299 -31.05 -18.57 15.68
C GLU A 299 -30.66 -18.34 14.21
N ALA A 300 -31.53 -18.73 13.27
CA ALA A 300 -31.34 -18.45 11.85
C ALA A 300 -31.48 -16.96 11.53
N LEU A 301 -32.46 -16.25 12.14
CA LEU A 301 -32.63 -14.80 12.00
C LEU A 301 -31.43 -14.02 12.55
N ASP A 302 -30.90 -14.42 13.71
CA ASP A 302 -29.75 -13.76 14.34
C ASP A 302 -28.46 -13.94 13.51
N LYS A 303 -28.28 -15.09 12.87
CA LYS A 303 -27.09 -15.39 12.03
C LYS A 303 -27.22 -15.00 10.56
N ALA A 304 -28.40 -14.59 10.09
CA ALA A 304 -28.63 -14.26 8.69
C ALA A 304 -27.71 -13.14 8.14
N PRO A 305 -27.46 -12.03 8.88
CA PRO A 305 -26.56 -10.98 8.40
C PRO A 305 -25.12 -11.46 8.24
N GLU A 306 -24.63 -12.29 9.16
CA GLU A 306 -23.30 -12.87 9.13
C GLU A 306 -23.13 -13.78 7.91
N LEU A 307 -24.11 -14.66 7.67
CA LEU A 307 -24.11 -15.52 6.49
C LEU A 307 -24.21 -14.74 5.18
N ALA A 308 -25.00 -13.67 5.12
CA ALA A 308 -25.11 -12.84 3.93
C ALA A 308 -23.77 -12.16 3.61
N LYS A 309 -23.10 -11.60 4.62
CA LYS A 309 -21.78 -10.99 4.48
C LYS A 309 -20.72 -12.02 4.06
N ARG A 310 -20.75 -13.21 4.66
CA ARG A 310 -19.86 -14.33 4.29
C ARG A 310 -20.09 -14.76 2.84
N ASN A 311 -21.34 -14.93 2.43
CA ASN A 311 -21.69 -15.30 1.05
C ASN A 311 -21.25 -14.23 0.04
N GLU A 312 -21.41 -12.95 0.37
CA GLU A 312 -20.93 -11.84 -0.48
C GLU A 312 -19.41 -11.88 -0.65
N SER A 313 -18.67 -12.04 0.46
CA SER A 313 -17.21 -12.18 0.45
C SER A 313 -16.76 -13.38 -0.39
N VAL A 314 -17.32 -14.57 -0.15
CA VAL A 314 -16.98 -15.79 -0.90
C VAL A 314 -17.24 -15.59 -2.39
N ASN A 315 -18.43 -15.11 -2.79
CA ASN A 315 -18.76 -14.92 -4.19
C ASN A 315 -17.89 -13.85 -4.87
N ALA A 316 -17.49 -12.81 -4.13
CA ALA A 316 -16.51 -11.84 -4.61
C ALA A 316 -15.18 -12.55 -4.93
N HIS A 317 -14.60 -13.26 -3.97
CA HIS A 317 -13.34 -13.98 -4.15
C HIS A 317 -13.42 -15.05 -5.26
N ILE A 318 -14.53 -15.77 -5.41
CA ILE A 318 -14.77 -16.71 -6.52
C ILE A 318 -14.69 -15.98 -7.87
N SER A 319 -15.40 -14.85 -8.00
CA SER A 319 -15.43 -14.07 -9.25
C SER A 319 -14.04 -13.58 -9.63
N ILE A 320 -13.29 -13.08 -8.64
CA ILE A 320 -11.94 -12.56 -8.83
C ILE A 320 -10.98 -13.68 -9.22
N CYS A 321 -10.95 -14.77 -8.46
CA CYS A 321 -10.09 -15.91 -8.76
C CYS A 321 -10.37 -16.48 -10.16
N SER A 322 -11.64 -16.59 -10.56
CA SER A 322 -12.01 -17.12 -11.88
C SER A 322 -11.44 -16.25 -13.01
N GLU A 323 -11.60 -14.93 -12.94
CA GLU A 323 -11.06 -14.02 -13.95
C GLU A 323 -9.53 -13.95 -13.94
N MET A 324 -8.90 -14.07 -12.76
CA MET A 324 -7.44 -14.22 -12.66
C MET A 324 -6.96 -15.48 -13.39
N VAL A 325 -7.63 -16.63 -13.21
CA VAL A 325 -7.27 -17.88 -13.90
C VAL A 325 -7.37 -17.72 -15.42
N GLU A 326 -8.41 -17.07 -15.92
CA GLU A 326 -8.56 -16.78 -17.35
C GLU A 326 -7.40 -15.93 -17.88
N MET A 327 -7.07 -14.82 -17.20
CA MET A 327 -5.97 -13.95 -17.62
C MET A 327 -4.60 -14.61 -17.53
N ILE A 328 -4.36 -15.43 -16.50
CA ILE A 328 -3.11 -16.20 -16.35
C ILE A 328 -2.92 -17.14 -17.55
N LYS A 329 -3.97 -17.85 -17.95
CA LYS A 329 -3.93 -18.77 -19.10
C LYS A 329 -3.78 -18.03 -20.42
N GLU A 330 -4.53 -16.95 -20.62
CA GLU A 330 -4.47 -16.09 -21.80
C GLU A 330 -3.05 -15.55 -22.03
N ARG A 331 -2.37 -15.14 -20.95
CA ARG A 331 -1.03 -14.55 -21.00
C ARG A 331 0.11 -15.53 -20.71
N ALA A 332 -0.20 -16.80 -20.42
CA ALA A 332 0.76 -17.82 -19.99
C ALA A 332 1.65 -17.39 -18.81
N ILE A 333 1.11 -16.63 -17.84
CA ILE A 333 1.88 -16.04 -16.73
C ILE A 333 2.53 -17.11 -15.86
N ASP A 334 1.90 -18.27 -15.74
CA ASP A 334 2.44 -19.43 -15.02
C ASP A 334 3.71 -19.98 -15.69
N ASP A 335 3.78 -19.97 -17.02
CA ASP A 335 5.00 -20.36 -17.76
C ASP A 335 6.11 -19.31 -17.57
N PHE A 336 5.78 -18.01 -17.64
CA PHE A 336 6.75 -16.94 -17.36
C PHE A 336 7.30 -17.05 -15.93
N TYR A 337 6.43 -17.15 -14.93
CA TYR A 337 6.84 -17.29 -13.54
C TYR A 337 7.73 -18.52 -13.31
N LYS A 338 7.40 -19.66 -13.94
CA LYS A 338 8.23 -20.89 -13.87
C LYS A 338 9.63 -20.65 -14.41
N VAL A 339 9.76 -20.03 -15.58
CA VAL A 339 11.06 -19.76 -16.23
C VAL A 339 11.89 -18.78 -15.41
N GLU A 340 11.26 -17.74 -14.86
CA GLU A 340 11.95 -16.70 -14.09
C GLU A 340 12.49 -17.20 -12.76
N LYS A 341 11.69 -18.02 -12.04
CA LYS A 341 12.05 -18.50 -10.71
C LYS A 341 12.74 -19.87 -10.71
N GLY A 342 12.67 -20.60 -11.82
CA GLY A 342 13.18 -21.96 -11.95
C GLY A 342 14.29 -22.15 -12.98
N GLY A 343 14.49 -23.41 -13.36
CA GLY A 343 15.33 -23.80 -14.49
C GLY A 343 14.56 -23.70 -15.81
N HIS A 344 15.27 -23.38 -16.89
CA HIS A 344 14.72 -23.30 -18.23
C HIS A 344 15.74 -23.76 -19.27
N THR A 345 15.25 -24.22 -20.40
CA THR A 345 16.02 -24.48 -21.62
C THR A 345 15.85 -23.34 -22.63
N ASN A 346 16.79 -23.24 -23.59
CA ASN A 346 16.67 -22.23 -24.66
C ASN A 346 15.41 -22.46 -25.52
N GLN A 347 15.00 -23.71 -25.70
CA GLN A 347 13.78 -24.05 -26.42
C GLN A 347 12.53 -23.52 -25.69
N GLU A 348 12.44 -23.70 -24.36
CA GLU A 348 11.36 -23.14 -23.56
C GLU A 348 11.30 -21.61 -23.64
N LEU A 349 12.45 -20.92 -23.67
CA LEU A 349 12.49 -19.46 -23.85
C LEU A 349 11.94 -19.02 -25.22
N ILE A 350 12.30 -19.75 -26.29
CA ILE A 350 11.83 -19.44 -27.65
C ILE A 350 10.32 -19.67 -27.76
N GLU A 351 9.79 -20.76 -27.21
CA GLU A 351 8.35 -21.03 -27.19
C GLU A 351 7.60 -20.01 -26.35
N LEU A 352 8.13 -19.66 -25.17
CA LEU A 352 7.53 -18.67 -24.29
C LEU A 352 7.49 -17.28 -24.93
N SER A 353 8.47 -16.95 -25.77
CA SER A 353 8.50 -15.69 -26.54
C SER A 353 7.31 -15.53 -27.50
N GLU A 354 6.64 -16.61 -27.86
CA GLU A 354 5.45 -16.60 -28.72
C GLU A 354 4.14 -16.48 -27.92
N LYS A 355 4.21 -16.55 -26.58
CA LYS A 355 3.08 -16.44 -25.66
C LYS A 355 3.08 -15.10 -24.90
N GLY A 356 1.98 -14.78 -24.23
CA GLY A 356 1.88 -13.57 -23.41
C GLY A 356 1.88 -12.27 -24.20
N SER A 357 1.82 -11.16 -23.47
CA SER A 357 1.85 -9.80 -24.03
C SER A 357 3.27 -9.33 -24.31
N ASP A 358 3.40 -8.22 -25.03
CA ASP A 358 4.70 -7.57 -25.26
C ASP A 358 5.35 -7.09 -23.96
N GLU A 359 4.54 -6.71 -22.97
CA GLU A 359 5.00 -6.37 -21.62
C GLU A 359 5.60 -7.59 -20.92
N ASP A 360 4.98 -8.77 -21.04
CA ASP A 360 5.47 -10.02 -20.44
C ASP A 360 6.81 -10.45 -21.05
N VAL A 361 6.94 -10.33 -22.37
CA VAL A 361 8.21 -10.60 -23.08
C VAL A 361 9.29 -9.57 -22.72
N LEU A 362 8.93 -8.30 -22.54
CA LEU A 362 9.86 -7.26 -22.08
C LEU A 362 10.36 -7.54 -20.66
N ARG A 363 9.48 -7.93 -19.73
CA ARG A 363 9.84 -8.33 -18.36
C ARG A 363 10.80 -9.52 -18.37
N LEU A 364 10.50 -10.55 -19.16
CA LEU A 364 11.39 -11.69 -19.35
C LEU A 364 12.77 -11.25 -19.87
N ALA A 365 12.80 -10.42 -20.91
CA ALA A 365 14.04 -9.90 -21.49
C ALA A 365 14.88 -9.13 -20.47
N ILE A 366 14.26 -8.31 -19.61
CA ILE A 366 14.95 -7.59 -18.53
C ILE A 366 15.59 -8.59 -17.55
N LEU A 367 14.88 -9.65 -17.17
CA LEU A 367 15.41 -10.66 -16.24
C LEU A 367 16.54 -11.50 -16.83
N LEU A 368 16.57 -11.67 -18.16
CA LEU A 368 17.67 -12.37 -18.84
C LEU A 368 18.97 -11.56 -18.89
N LEU A 369 18.96 -10.24 -18.68
CA LEU A 369 20.14 -9.36 -18.80
C LEU A 369 21.33 -9.83 -17.94
N ASN A 370 21.05 -10.39 -16.76
CA ASN A 370 22.07 -10.86 -15.83
C ASN A 370 22.30 -12.37 -15.87
N THR A 371 21.83 -13.05 -16.92
CA THR A 371 21.94 -14.50 -17.07
C THR A 371 22.91 -14.87 -18.19
N LYS A 372 23.21 -16.17 -18.33
CA LYS A 372 23.99 -16.70 -19.46
C LYS A 372 23.25 -16.56 -20.80
N ASP A 373 21.95 -16.30 -20.78
CA ASP A 373 21.07 -16.28 -21.95
C ASP A 373 20.85 -14.86 -22.49
N PHE A 374 21.71 -13.90 -22.11
CA PHE A 374 21.58 -12.49 -22.51
C PHE A 374 21.60 -12.29 -24.04
N ASP A 375 22.30 -13.16 -24.77
CA ASP A 375 22.37 -13.13 -26.24
C ASP A 375 21.00 -13.39 -26.91
N LEU A 376 20.05 -13.99 -26.18
CA LEU A 376 18.70 -14.24 -26.69
C LEU A 376 17.79 -13.01 -26.63
N ILE A 377 18.16 -11.97 -25.87
CA ILE A 377 17.32 -10.77 -25.66
C ILE A 377 16.98 -10.07 -26.98
N ASP A 378 18.00 -9.76 -27.79
CA ASP A 378 17.80 -9.06 -29.06
C ASP A 378 16.93 -9.87 -30.04
N PRO A 379 17.16 -11.18 -30.26
CA PRO A 379 16.26 -12.04 -31.03
C PRO A 379 14.81 -12.01 -30.53
N LEU A 380 14.59 -12.14 -29.21
CA LEU A 380 13.26 -12.16 -28.59
C LEU A 380 12.50 -10.84 -28.86
N LEU A 381 13.15 -9.71 -28.63
CA LEU A 381 12.54 -8.39 -28.82
C LEU A 381 12.30 -8.07 -30.30
N ARG A 382 13.25 -8.41 -31.19
CA ARG A 382 13.11 -8.17 -32.64
C ARG A 382 11.97 -8.96 -33.25
N LYS A 383 11.78 -10.22 -32.83
CA LYS A 383 10.69 -11.08 -33.32
C LYS A 383 9.31 -10.45 -33.11
N ARG A 384 9.12 -9.75 -31.98
CA ARG A 384 7.88 -9.02 -31.66
C ARG A 384 7.87 -7.54 -32.00
N LYS A 385 8.96 -7.02 -32.56
CA LYS A 385 9.14 -5.57 -32.84
C LYS A 385 9.02 -4.69 -31.58
N ILE A 386 9.37 -5.22 -30.42
CA ILE A 386 9.34 -4.48 -29.14
C ILE A 386 10.51 -3.51 -29.12
N LYS A 387 10.21 -2.22 -28.92
CA LYS A 387 11.20 -1.17 -28.71
C LYS A 387 10.94 -0.55 -27.35
N SER A 388 11.87 -0.71 -26.42
CA SER A 388 11.78 -0.09 -25.10
C SER A 388 13.15 0.41 -24.67
N LYS A 389 13.18 1.65 -24.16
CA LYS A 389 14.40 2.21 -23.57
C LYS A 389 14.74 1.51 -22.25
N ALA A 390 13.75 0.91 -21.57
CA ALA A 390 13.92 0.29 -20.27
C ALA A 390 15.05 -0.76 -20.26
N ILE A 391 15.25 -1.51 -21.34
CA ILE A 391 16.35 -2.48 -21.47
C ILE A 391 17.72 -1.84 -21.21
N GLU A 392 17.95 -0.62 -21.71
CA GLU A 392 19.21 0.10 -21.49
C GLU A 392 19.33 0.58 -20.04
N PHE A 393 18.24 1.05 -19.43
CA PHE A 393 18.23 1.38 -18.00
C PHE A 393 18.62 0.18 -17.15
N PHE A 394 17.98 -0.98 -17.36
CA PHE A 394 18.26 -2.20 -16.60
C PHE A 394 19.63 -2.79 -16.91
N ARG A 395 20.17 -2.58 -18.11
CA ARG A 395 21.56 -2.95 -18.43
C ARG A 395 22.57 -2.15 -17.60
N ARG A 396 22.27 -0.88 -17.31
CA ARG A 396 23.13 0.02 -16.50
C ARG A 396 22.93 -0.15 -15.00
N HIS A 397 21.69 -0.35 -14.55
CA HIS A 397 21.30 -0.30 -13.14
C HIS A 397 20.89 -1.66 -12.55
N GLY A 398 20.76 -2.70 -13.38
CA GLY A 398 20.28 -4.01 -12.94
C GLY A 398 21.31 -4.93 -12.28
N GLY A 399 22.56 -4.49 -12.02
CA GLY A 399 23.57 -5.35 -11.38
C GLY A 399 23.11 -5.83 -10.00
N THR A 400 23.22 -7.08 -9.56
CA THR A 400 24.25 -8.12 -9.71
C THR A 400 23.59 -9.44 -10.15
N ARG A 401 24.35 -10.40 -10.70
CA ARG A 401 23.87 -11.78 -10.98
C ARG A 401 23.08 -12.32 -9.79
N SER A 402 21.76 -12.37 -9.89
CA SER A 402 20.96 -13.12 -8.92
C SER A 402 21.25 -14.59 -9.19
N GLU A 403 21.98 -15.24 -8.27
CA GLU A 403 22.02 -16.69 -8.24
C GLU A 403 20.57 -17.17 -8.19
N LYS A 404 20.16 -17.98 -9.17
CA LYS A 404 18.81 -18.54 -9.27
C LYS A 404 18.48 -19.29 -7.99
N LEU A 405 17.89 -18.61 -7.02
CA LEU A 405 17.51 -19.19 -5.74
C LEU A 405 16.06 -19.62 -5.83
N GLY A 406 15.82 -20.74 -6.51
CA GLY A 406 14.47 -21.28 -6.63
C GLY A 406 14.42 -22.63 -7.29
N THR A 407 14.48 -23.69 -6.49
CA THR A 407 13.80 -24.93 -6.87
C THR A 407 12.31 -24.69 -6.69
N LEU A 408 11.53 -24.79 -7.76
CA LEU A 408 10.07 -24.78 -7.69
C LEU A 408 9.58 -26.22 -7.59
N TYR A 409 8.62 -26.47 -6.71
CA TYR A 409 7.81 -27.67 -6.84
C TYR A 409 6.67 -27.39 -7.83
N SER A 410 6.42 -28.30 -8.76
CA SER A 410 5.34 -28.20 -9.73
C SER A 410 4.38 -29.38 -9.62
N GLN A 411 3.13 -29.10 -9.28
CA GLN A 411 2.00 -30.00 -9.43
C GLN A 411 0.84 -29.25 -10.09
N VAL A 412 -0.04 -29.96 -10.79
CA VAL A 412 -1.29 -29.38 -11.31
C VAL A 412 -2.36 -29.48 -10.23
N VAL A 413 -2.99 -28.35 -9.89
CA VAL A 413 -4.23 -28.38 -9.11
C VAL A 413 -5.38 -28.44 -10.11
N THR A 414 -6.11 -29.55 -10.12
CA THR A 414 -7.35 -29.69 -10.89
C THR A 414 -8.50 -29.21 -10.01
N SER A 415 -8.98 -27.99 -10.24
CA SER A 415 -9.97 -27.31 -9.42
C SER A 415 -11.23 -26.92 -10.22
N LEU A 416 -12.30 -26.55 -9.52
CA LEU A 416 -13.57 -26.10 -10.14
C LEU A 416 -13.40 -24.82 -10.97
N MET A 417 -12.40 -24.00 -10.64
CA MET A 417 -11.99 -22.81 -11.40
C MET A 417 -11.01 -23.10 -12.55
N GLY A 418 -10.73 -24.37 -12.81
CA GLY A 418 -9.86 -24.84 -13.90
C GLY A 418 -8.41 -25.09 -13.46
N ASN A 419 -7.62 -25.68 -14.36
CA ASN A 419 -6.24 -26.10 -14.04
C ASN A 419 -5.33 -24.90 -13.77
N VAL A 420 -4.75 -24.83 -12.56
CA VAL A 420 -3.73 -23.85 -12.16
C VAL A 420 -2.49 -24.61 -11.70
N LYS A 421 -1.30 -24.20 -12.14
CA LYS A 421 -0.04 -24.81 -11.70
C LYS A 421 0.29 -24.37 -10.26
N LYS A 422 0.51 -25.33 -9.36
CA LYS A 422 1.01 -25.09 -8.01
C LYS A 422 2.52 -24.90 -8.04
N LEU A 423 2.92 -23.67 -8.38
CA LEU A 423 4.32 -23.23 -8.42
C LEU A 423 4.68 -22.55 -7.11
N LEU A 424 5.22 -23.31 -6.15
CA LEU A 424 5.60 -22.79 -4.84
C LEU A 424 7.13 -22.76 -4.72
N PRO A 425 7.73 -21.61 -4.36
CA PRO A 425 9.16 -21.53 -4.13
C PRO A 425 9.53 -22.15 -2.77
N VAL A 426 10.74 -22.73 -2.70
CA VAL A 426 11.29 -23.34 -1.47
C VAL A 426 11.78 -22.28 -0.47
N LYS A 427 12.36 -21.19 -0.97
CA LYS A 427 12.77 -20.02 -0.19
C LYS A 427 12.42 -18.78 -0.98
N GLU A 428 11.77 -17.81 -0.35
CA GLU A 428 11.42 -16.54 -0.97
C GLU A 428 12.11 -15.40 -0.21
N GLN A 429 12.93 -14.63 -0.91
CA GLN A 429 13.64 -13.49 -0.35
C GLN A 429 13.81 -12.43 -1.46
N THR A 430 13.42 -11.20 -1.17
CA THR A 430 13.74 -10.03 -2.00
C THR A 430 15.04 -9.38 -1.51
N PRO A 431 15.76 -8.64 -2.37
CA PRO A 431 16.89 -7.81 -1.93
C PRO A 431 16.54 -6.90 -0.74
N ILE A 432 15.38 -6.24 -0.73
CA ILE A 432 14.93 -5.43 0.41
C ILE A 432 14.79 -6.28 1.68
N SER A 433 14.13 -7.44 1.61
CA SER A 433 14.00 -8.30 2.80
C SER A 433 15.36 -8.83 3.29
N SER A 434 16.31 -9.10 2.38
CA SER A 434 17.68 -9.48 2.74
C SER A 434 18.44 -8.34 3.39
N LEU A 435 18.31 -7.12 2.88
CA LEU A 435 18.91 -5.92 3.45
C LEU A 435 18.39 -5.68 4.86
N VAL A 436 17.08 -5.76 5.08
CA VAL A 436 16.46 -5.57 6.40
C VAL A 436 16.93 -6.66 7.39
N GLU A 437 17.07 -7.91 6.93
CA GLU A 437 17.64 -8.99 7.74
C GLU A 437 19.08 -8.67 8.16
N THR A 438 19.93 -8.24 7.22
CA THR A 438 21.32 -7.83 7.50
C THR A 438 21.37 -6.68 8.49
N ILE A 439 20.60 -5.60 8.26
CA ILE A 439 20.53 -4.44 9.16
C ILE A 439 20.15 -4.87 10.58
N TYR A 440 19.16 -5.75 10.72
CA TYR A 440 18.74 -6.24 12.03
C TYR A 440 19.81 -7.13 12.70
N GLY A 441 20.52 -7.95 11.92
CA GLY A 441 21.67 -8.74 12.38
C GLY A 441 22.84 -7.88 12.85
N ASP A 442 23.14 -6.82 12.10
CA ASP A 442 24.16 -5.82 12.41
C ASP A 442 23.84 -5.07 13.71
N ILE A 443 22.58 -4.64 13.89
CA ILE A 443 22.10 -4.03 15.15
C ILE A 443 22.24 -5.01 16.32
N LYS A 444 21.87 -6.29 16.14
CA LYS A 444 22.04 -7.32 17.18
C LYS A 444 23.51 -7.52 17.55
N SER A 445 24.40 -7.46 16.57
CA SER A 445 25.83 -7.68 16.73
C SER A 445 26.58 -6.41 17.14
N GLN A 446 25.90 -5.26 17.19
CA GLN A 446 26.49 -3.93 17.43
C GLN A 446 27.58 -3.56 16.40
N ILE A 447 27.43 -4.03 15.16
CA ILE A 447 28.32 -3.75 14.04
C ILE A 447 27.66 -2.68 13.16
N TYR A 448 28.19 -1.46 13.17
CA TYR A 448 27.60 -0.32 12.43
C TYR A 448 28.46 0.13 11.24
N SER A 449 29.47 -0.64 10.84
CA SER A 449 30.50 -0.22 9.87
C SER A 449 29.99 0.07 8.45
N GLY A 450 28.71 -0.16 8.16
CA GLY A 450 28.04 0.21 6.91
C GLY A 450 26.65 0.86 7.08
N LEU A 451 26.25 1.22 8.31
CA LEU A 451 24.91 1.76 8.59
C LEU A 451 24.98 3.24 8.96
N ARG A 452 24.20 4.07 8.24
CA ARG A 452 24.00 5.47 8.61
C ARG A 452 22.83 5.56 9.59
N VAL A 453 23.15 5.69 10.87
CA VAL A 453 22.17 5.78 11.96
C VAL A 453 21.95 7.25 12.36
N PHE A 454 20.69 7.64 12.47
CA PHE A 454 20.25 8.95 12.94
C PHE A 454 19.29 8.79 14.12
N ASP A 455 19.42 9.67 15.10
CA ASP A 455 18.51 9.73 16.23
C ASP A 455 18.24 11.18 16.65
N SER A 456 16.97 11.58 16.55
CA SER A 456 16.48 12.88 17.03
C SER A 456 16.77 13.14 18.52
N MET A 457 16.97 12.08 19.32
CA MET A 457 17.27 12.13 20.75
C MET A 457 18.77 12.07 21.07
N GLY A 458 19.64 11.89 20.07
CA GLY A 458 21.10 11.94 20.22
C GLY A 458 21.80 10.62 20.57
N SER A 459 21.10 9.47 20.57
CA SER A 459 21.75 8.16 20.73
C SER A 459 22.56 7.80 19.48
N LYS A 460 23.75 7.23 19.69
CA LYS A 460 24.65 6.77 18.60
C LYS A 460 24.56 5.27 18.30
N SER A 461 23.92 4.51 19.19
CA SER A 461 23.80 3.06 19.10
C SER A 461 22.35 2.66 19.33
N ILE A 462 21.93 1.55 18.72
CA ILE A 462 20.61 0.95 18.84
C ILE A 462 20.78 -0.42 19.48
N TYR A 463 20.12 -0.70 20.61
CA TYR A 463 20.15 -2.05 21.18
C TYR A 463 18.92 -2.83 20.74
N ALA A 464 19.09 -4.12 20.42
CA ALA A 464 17.99 -4.98 19.99
C ALA A 464 16.85 -5.08 21.03
N SER A 465 17.17 -4.95 22.32
CA SER A 465 16.20 -4.92 23.42
C SER A 465 15.31 -3.68 23.44
N GLU A 466 15.75 -2.59 22.81
CA GLU A 466 15.04 -1.31 22.72
C GLU A 466 14.09 -1.27 21.51
N ILE A 467 14.15 -2.25 20.60
CA ILE A 467 13.35 -2.24 19.37
C ILE A 467 11.91 -2.66 19.68
N SER A 468 10.94 -1.80 19.36
CA SER A 468 9.50 -2.13 19.42
C SER A 468 9.03 -2.84 18.16
N ARG A 469 9.51 -2.40 16.98
CA ARG A 469 9.19 -2.93 15.65
C ARG A 469 10.13 -2.34 14.59
N LEU A 470 10.14 -2.93 13.40
CA LEU A 470 10.78 -2.35 12.22
C LEU A 470 9.73 -1.66 11.35
N VAL A 471 10.04 -0.47 10.85
CA VAL A 471 9.24 0.24 9.84
C VAL A 471 10.12 0.36 8.60
N VAL A 472 9.82 -0.39 7.55
CA VAL A 472 10.59 -0.39 6.30
C VAL A 472 9.88 0.54 5.31
N PHE A 473 10.58 1.56 4.83
CA PHE A 473 10.02 2.54 3.90
C PHE A 473 10.80 2.59 2.58
N GLY A 474 10.15 2.14 1.50
CA GLY A 474 10.67 2.17 0.13
C GLY A 474 10.46 3.52 -0.55
N VAL A 475 11.55 4.24 -0.80
CA VAL A 475 11.56 5.53 -1.51
C VAL A 475 11.62 5.27 -3.02
N GLY A 476 10.63 5.75 -3.78
CA GLY A 476 10.53 5.49 -5.22
C GLY A 476 9.70 4.24 -5.57
N GLY A 477 8.94 3.73 -4.60
CA GLY A 477 7.90 2.73 -4.81
C GLY A 477 8.17 1.38 -4.14
N GLY A 478 7.09 0.67 -3.87
CA GLY A 478 7.10 -0.62 -3.19
C GLY A 478 6.24 -1.66 -3.88
N THR A 479 6.32 -2.93 -3.46
CA THR A 479 5.53 -4.01 -4.07
C THR A 479 4.89 -4.92 -3.02
N TYR A 480 3.81 -5.61 -3.40
CA TYR A 480 3.21 -6.66 -2.56
C TYR A 480 4.14 -7.89 -2.40
N THR A 481 5.06 -8.12 -3.34
CA THR A 481 6.10 -9.15 -3.22
C THR A 481 7.06 -8.82 -2.07
N GLU A 482 7.48 -7.57 -1.96
CA GLU A 482 8.31 -7.10 -0.85
C GLU A 482 7.58 -7.22 0.49
N LEU A 483 6.31 -6.81 0.55
CA LEU A 483 5.46 -7.03 1.73
C LEU A 483 5.48 -8.50 2.17
N LYS A 484 5.19 -9.43 1.25
CA LYS A 484 5.18 -10.87 1.56
C LYS A 484 6.51 -11.33 2.14
N THR A 485 7.63 -11.00 1.50
CA THR A 485 8.95 -11.44 1.98
C THR A 485 9.35 -10.80 3.31
N LEU A 486 8.92 -9.56 3.58
CA LEU A 486 9.08 -8.92 4.88
C LEU A 486 8.21 -9.60 5.96
N LYS A 487 7.00 -10.07 5.62
CA LYS A 487 6.18 -10.85 6.56
C LYS A 487 6.80 -12.20 6.90
N LEU A 488 7.38 -12.88 5.92
CA LEU A 488 8.16 -14.10 6.17
C LEU A 488 9.41 -13.81 7.04
N LEU A 489 10.05 -12.67 6.84
CA LEU A 489 11.15 -12.23 7.70
C LEU A 489 10.69 -11.95 9.13
N GLU A 490 9.56 -11.27 9.31
CA GLU A 490 8.94 -10.98 10.62
C GLU A 490 8.75 -12.26 11.45
N GLU A 491 8.19 -13.32 10.85
CA GLU A 491 8.01 -14.62 11.51
C GLU A 491 9.36 -15.23 11.95
N ARG A 492 10.39 -15.09 11.12
CA ARG A 492 11.73 -15.66 11.39
C ARG A 492 12.50 -14.90 12.47
N ILE A 493 12.41 -13.57 12.49
CA ILE A 493 13.17 -12.74 13.47
C ILE A 493 12.38 -12.46 14.75
N GLY A 494 11.05 -12.66 14.75
CA GLY A 494 10.18 -12.43 15.89
C GLY A 494 9.99 -10.94 16.25
N VAL A 495 10.18 -10.03 15.30
CA VAL A 495 10.01 -8.58 15.49
C VAL A 495 8.97 -8.09 14.49
N PRO A 496 7.91 -7.37 14.94
CA PRO A 496 6.88 -6.88 14.04
C PRO A 496 7.45 -5.98 12.95
N ILE A 497 6.95 -6.11 11.71
CA ILE A 497 7.38 -5.28 10.59
C ILE A 497 6.18 -4.53 10.01
N ILE A 498 6.30 -3.22 9.88
CA ILE A 498 5.38 -2.39 9.09
C ILE A 498 6.12 -2.03 7.80
N TYR A 499 5.48 -2.24 6.66
CA TYR A 499 6.03 -1.89 5.37
C TYR A 499 5.28 -0.70 4.78
N GLY A 500 6.00 0.25 4.20
CA GLY A 500 5.39 1.27 3.39
C GLY A 500 6.30 1.78 2.31
N SER A 501 5.74 2.59 1.42
CA SER A 501 6.47 3.19 0.32
C SER A 501 5.77 4.42 -0.21
N THR A 502 6.43 5.15 -1.10
CA THR A 502 5.87 6.33 -1.75
C THR A 502 4.61 6.01 -2.57
N GLU A 503 4.61 4.88 -3.28
CA GLU A 503 3.49 4.31 -4.03
C GLU A 503 3.63 2.79 -4.12
N ILE A 504 2.54 2.06 -4.37
CA ILE A 504 2.59 0.61 -4.62
C ILE A 504 2.61 0.38 -6.12
N LEU A 505 3.68 -0.24 -6.61
CA LEU A 505 3.96 -0.45 -8.02
C LEU A 505 3.52 -1.85 -8.48
N ASN A 506 3.02 -1.92 -9.71
CA ASN A 506 3.11 -3.11 -10.55
C ASN A 506 4.18 -2.95 -11.66
N ALA A 507 4.41 -4.01 -12.44
CA ALA A 507 5.42 -4.01 -13.49
C ALA A 507 5.15 -2.91 -14.53
N ARG A 508 3.90 -2.78 -14.97
CA ARG A 508 3.48 -1.76 -15.95
C ARG A 508 3.80 -0.35 -15.50
N GLU A 509 3.42 0.00 -14.28
CA GLU A 509 3.64 1.33 -13.71
C GLU A 509 5.12 1.63 -13.56
N PHE A 510 5.90 0.66 -13.05
CA PHE A 510 7.32 0.84 -12.87
C PHE A 510 8.07 0.97 -14.20
N LEU A 511 7.76 0.13 -15.19
CA LEU A 511 8.34 0.24 -16.54
C LEU A 511 8.03 1.59 -17.19
N ARG A 512 6.78 2.09 -17.05
CA ARG A 512 6.41 3.43 -17.50
C ARG A 512 7.24 4.53 -16.82
N GLN A 513 7.49 4.40 -15.52
CA GLN A 513 8.32 5.37 -14.79
C GLN A 513 9.79 5.31 -15.20
N VAL A 514 10.34 4.12 -15.42
CA VAL A 514 11.70 3.92 -15.95
C VAL A 514 11.84 4.61 -17.32
N GLU A 515 10.90 4.39 -18.23
CA GLU A 515 10.92 5.04 -19.55
C GLU A 515 10.77 6.57 -19.47
N GLY A 516 9.94 7.05 -18.54
CA GLY A 516 9.81 8.48 -18.26
C GLY A 516 11.12 9.10 -17.79
N ARG A 517 11.81 8.46 -16.85
CA ARG A 517 13.09 8.91 -16.32
C ARG A 517 14.19 8.95 -17.38
N MET A 518 14.28 7.91 -18.23
CA MET A 518 15.20 7.87 -19.38
C MET A 518 14.92 8.87 -20.50
N SER A 519 13.81 9.61 -20.42
CA SER A 519 13.51 10.67 -21.37
C SER A 519 13.86 12.05 -20.83
N LEU A 520 14.28 12.13 -19.56
CA LEU A 520 14.79 13.33 -18.90
C LEU A 520 16.33 13.40 -18.94
N ASP A 521 16.98 12.23 -18.94
CA ASP A 521 18.43 12.03 -19.20
C ASP A 521 18.77 12.10 -20.70
#